data_AF-A0A2W5K0Q7-F1
#
_entry.id   AF-A0A2W5K0Q7-F1
#
_cell.length_a   1.000
_cell.length_b   1.000
_cell.length_c   1.000
_cell.angle_alpha   90.00
_cell.angle_beta   90.00
_cell.angle_gamma   90.00
#
_symmetry.space_group_name_H-M   'P 1'
#
loop_
_entity.id
_entity.type
_entity.pdbx_description
1 polymer ?
#
loop_
_entity_poly.entity_id
_entity_poly.type
_entity_poly.pdbx_seq_one_letter_code
_entity_poly.pdbx_strand_id
1 'polypeptide(L)' 'MTPAEYRAALEEVGLTLSSASKFFQTDERTTRRWASDDDRKDVPRAVAMTLRLMAKYGLSPNDVTLMMHEAEAAQDAGG' A
#
# COMPACT_ATOMS: atom_id res chain seq x y z
N MET A 1 7.03 6.48 8.83
CA MET A 1 7.67 5.32 8.19
C MET A 1 8.76 5.87 7.32
N THR A 2 10.00 5.43 7.51
CA THR A 2 11.14 5.93 6.74
C THR A 2 11.13 5.37 5.31
N PRO A 3 11.88 5.95 4.37
CA PRO A 3 12.00 5.41 3.01
C PRO A 3 12.58 3.99 2.97
N ALA A 4 13.49 3.66 3.90
CA ALA A 4 14.00 2.31 4.08
C ALA A 4 12.93 1.34 4.60
N GLU A 5 12.15 1.73 5.62
CA GLU A 5 11.02 0.93 6.12
C GLU A 5 9.95 0.73 5.05
N TYR A 6 9.70 1.73 4.21
CA TYR A 6 8.75 1.63 3.11
C TYR A 6 9.20 0.59 2.08
N ARG A 7 10.46 0.62 1.66
CA ARG A 7 11.03 -0.36 0.72
C ARG A 7 10.97 -1.78 1.28
N ALA A 8 11.37 -1.95 2.55
CA ALA A 8 11.29 -3.26 3.22
C ALA A 8 9.86 -3.79 3.30
N ALA A 9 8.90 -2.93 3.68
CA ALA A 9 7.49 -3.32 3.75
C ALA A 9 6.90 -3.67 2.38
N LEU A 10 7.32 -3.00 1.30
CA LEU A 10 6.93 -3.35 -0.06
C LEU A 10 7.44 -4.74 -0.45
N GLU A 11 8.72 -5.04 -0.19
CA GLU A 11 9.30 -6.35 -0.46
C GLU A 11 8.60 -7.46 0.35
N GLU A 12 8.31 -7.20 1.62
CA GLU A 12 7.65 -8.16 2.52
C GLU A 12 6.24 -8.54 2.05
N VAL A 13 5.48 -7.58 1.52
CA VAL A 13 4.12 -7.82 1.00
C VAL A 13 4.10 -8.19 -0.49
N GLY A 14 5.27 -8.36 -1.12
CA GLY A 14 5.37 -8.71 -2.55
C GLY A 14 4.98 -7.59 -3.52
N LEU A 15 5.08 -6.32 -3.10
CA LEU A 15 4.87 -5.15 -3.96
C LEU A 15 6.20 -4.60 -4.49
N THR A 16 6.15 -4.15 -5.74
CA THR A 16 7.16 -3.28 -6.35
C THR A 16 6.71 -1.82 -6.28
N LEU A 17 7.61 -0.85 -6.49
CA LEU A 17 7.22 0.56 -6.58
C LEU A 17 6.16 0.81 -7.68
N SER A 18 6.28 0.13 -8.82
CA SER A 18 5.35 0.28 -9.95
C SER A 18 4.02 -0.44 -9.73
N SER A 19 3.96 -1.49 -8.90
CA SER A 19 2.68 -2.11 -8.52
C SER A 19 2.03 -1.39 -7.33
N ALA A 20 2.83 -0.80 -6.44
CA ALA A 20 2.35 0.02 -5.33
C ALA A 20 1.67 1.29 -5.81
N SER A 21 2.16 1.93 -6.88
CA SER A 21 1.48 3.10 -7.48
C SER A 21 0.07 2.75 -7.95
N LYS A 22 -0.11 1.59 -8.60
CA LYS A 22 -1.42 1.08 -9.02
C LYS A 22 -2.31 0.73 -7.83
N PHE A 23 -1.75 0.04 -6.84
CA PHE A 23 -2.48 -0.42 -5.65
C PHE A 23 -2.99 0.76 -4.81
N PHE A 24 -2.15 1.77 -4.58
CA PHE A 24 -2.53 2.98 -3.84
C PHE A 24 -3.16 4.06 -4.72
N GLN A 25 -3.42 3.77 -6.00
CA GLN A 25 -3.98 4.70 -6.99
C GLN A 25 -3.27 6.06 -6.99
N THR A 26 -1.95 6.02 -6.91
CA THR A 26 -1.08 7.19 -6.81
C THR A 26 -0.11 7.23 -7.99
N ASP A 27 0.50 8.38 -8.21
CA ASP A 27 1.48 8.55 -9.26
C ASP A 27 2.77 7.77 -8.93
N GLU A 28 3.39 7.16 -9.93
CA GLU A 28 4.69 6.48 -9.78
C GLU A 28 5.76 7.42 -9.24
N ARG A 29 5.69 8.72 -9.61
CA ARG A 29 6.58 9.75 -9.07
C ARG A 29 6.40 9.93 -7.56
N THR A 30 5.15 9.88 -7.07
CA THR A 30 4.84 10.00 -5.63
C THR A 30 5.34 8.78 -4.88
N THR A 31 5.12 7.59 -5.42
CA THR A 31 5.55 6.31 -4.84
C THR A 31 7.08 6.24 -4.73
N ARG A 32 7.78 6.65 -5.80
CA ARG A 32 9.24 6.73 -5.83
C ARG A 32 9.78 7.77 -4.85
N ARG A 33 9.05 8.87 -4.65
CA ARG A 33 9.40 9.92 -3.69
C ARG A 33 9.40 9.42 -2.25
N TRP A 34 8.45 8.57 -1.89
CA TRP A 34 8.39 7.93 -0.57
C TRP A 34 9.52 6.93 -0.32
N ALA A 35 10.09 6.36 -1.38
CA ALA A 35 11.25 5.47 -1.31
C ALA A 35 12.60 6.21 -1.41
N SER A 36 12.58 7.52 -1.66
CA SER A 36 13.78 8.35 -1.79
C SER A 36 14.12 9.02 -0.45
N ASP A 37 15.39 8.92 -0.05
CA ASP A 37 15.90 9.62 1.14
C ASP A 37 16.16 11.12 0.88
N ASP A 38 16.18 11.55 -0.39
CA ASP A 38 16.41 12.95 -0.81
C ASP A 38 15.20 13.86 -0.59
N ASP A 39 13.99 13.32 -0.67
CA ASP A 39 12.75 14.07 -0.49
C ASP A 39 12.19 13.75 0.90
N ARG A 40 12.25 14.72 1.83
CA ARG A 40 11.68 14.63 3.20
C ARG A 40 10.13 14.58 3.22
N LYS A 41 9.50 13.99 2.21
CA LYS A 41 8.07 13.74 2.22
C LYS A 41 7.83 12.40 2.90
N ASP A 42 7.37 12.50 4.13
CA ASP A 42 6.92 11.34 4.89
C ASP A 42 5.87 10.53 4.13
N VAL A 43 5.96 9.21 4.25
CA VAL A 43 4.95 8.31 3.71
C VAL A 43 3.62 8.60 4.43
N PRO A 44 2.50 8.80 3.71
CA PRO A 44 1.21 9.03 4.32
C PRO A 44 0.87 7.94 5.33
N ARG A 45 0.27 8.35 6.46
CA ARG A 45 -0.10 7.43 7.54
C ARG A 45 -0.97 6.27 7.06
N ALA A 46 -1.90 6.53 6.14
CA ALA A 46 -2.76 5.51 5.56
C ALA A 46 -1.95 4.41 4.85
N VAL A 47 -1.01 4.80 3.98
CA VAL A 47 -0.13 3.87 3.25
C VAL A 47 0.73 3.06 4.22
N ALA A 48 1.31 3.72 5.23
CA ALA A 48 2.12 3.04 6.25
C ALA A 48 1.29 2.03 7.07
N MET A 49 0.03 2.37 7.41
CA MET A 49 -0.85 1.46 8.14
C MET A 49 -1.26 0.26 7.28
N THR A 50 -1.62 0.47 6.01
CA THR A 50 -1.98 -0.61 5.10
C THR A 50 -0.83 -1.59 4.93
N LEU A 51 0.39 -1.09 4.67
CA LEU A 51 1.56 -1.96 4.52
C LEU A 51 1.88 -2.75 5.80
N ARG A 52 1.79 -2.10 6.97
CA ARG A 52 2.00 -2.79 8.26
C ARG A 52 0.94 -3.85 8.53
N LEU A 53 -0.32 -3.59 8.17
CA LEU A 53 -1.40 -4.57 8.31
C LEU A 53 -1.18 -5.75 7.36
N MET A 54 -0.86 -5.47 6.10
CA MET A 54 -0.55 -6.51 5.12
C MET A 54 0.60 -7.39 5.55
N ALA A 55 1.72 -6.79 5.97
CA ALA A 55 2.88 -7.53 6.50
C ALA A 55 2.50 -8.38 7.73
N LYS A 56 1.77 -7.79 8.70
CA LYS A 56 1.36 -8.48 9.93
C LYS A 56 0.47 -9.70 9.67
N TYR A 57 -0.42 -9.63 8.67
CA TYR A 57 -1.36 -10.69 8.35
C TYR A 57 -0.91 -11.57 7.18
N GLY A 58 0.26 -11.32 6.61
CA GLY A 58 0.76 -12.04 5.43
C GLY A 58 -0.13 -11.88 4.19
N LEU A 59 -0.82 -10.74 4.08
CA LEU A 59 -1.76 -10.49 2.98
C LEU A 59 -1.01 -10.03 1.74
N SER A 60 -1.34 -10.65 0.60
CA SER A 60 -0.92 -10.16 -0.69
C SER A 60 -1.81 -8.97 -1.13
N PRO A 61 -1.33 -8.15 -2.09
CA PRO A 61 -2.14 -7.08 -2.68
C PRO A 61 -3.45 -7.61 -3.26
N ASN A 62 -3.42 -8.82 -3.82
CA ASN A 62 -4.60 -9.47 -4.39
C ASN A 62 -5.64 -9.82 -3.32
N ASP A 63 -5.21 -10.30 -2.15
CA ASP A 63 -6.11 -10.59 -1.03
C ASP A 63 -6.81 -9.31 -0.54
N VAL A 64 -6.06 -8.22 -0.46
CA VAL A 64 -6.62 -6.92 -0.06
C VAL A 64 -7.60 -6.39 -1.11
N THR A 65 -7.26 -6.48 -2.39
CA THR A 65 -8.17 -6.09 -3.48
C THR A 65 -9.45 -6.92 -3.45
N LEU A 66 -9.36 -8.24 -3.22
CA LEU A 66 -10.54 -9.10 -3.08
C LEU A 66 -11.40 -8.68 -1.89
N MET A 67 -10.80 -8.43 -0.72
CA MET A 67 -11.52 -7.95 0.47
C MET A 67 -12.20 -6.59 0.25
N MET A 68 -11.57 -5.68 -0.51
CA MET A 68 -12.17 -4.39 -0.84
C MET A 68 -13.41 -4.56 -1.73
N HIS A 69 -13.32 -5.42 -2.76
CA HIS A 69 -14.48 -5.74 -3.61
C HIS A 69 -15.61 -6.42 -2.84
N GLU A 70 -15.29 -7.34 -1.92
CA GLU A 70 -16.28 -8.00 -1.06
C GLU A 70 -16.96 -7.00 -0.11
N ALA A 71 -16.20 -6.04 0.44
CA ALA A 71 -16.74 -5.00 1.31
C ALA A 71 -17.68 -4.05 0.56
N GLU A 72 -17.33 -3.63 -0.66
CA GLU A 72 -18.19 -2.80 -1.52
C GLU A 72 -19.49 -3.54 -1.88
N ALA A 73 -19.40 -4.81 -2.27
CA ALA A 73 -20.58 -5.64 -2.57
C ALA A 73 -21.51 -5.82 -1.36
N ALA A 74 -20.94 -5.92 -0.14
CA ALA A 74 -21.73 -5.99 1.09
C ALA A 74 -22.40 -4.67 1.45
N GLN A 75 -21.81 -3.52 1.09
CA GLN A 75 -22.42 -2.20 1.27
C GLN A 75 -23.58 -1.96 0.29
N ASP A 76 -23.43 -2.37 -0.96
CA ASP A 76 -24.48 -2.24 -1.99
C ASP A 76 -25.67 -3.17 -1.76
N ALA A 77 -25.45 -4.35 -1.17
CA ALA A 77 -26.52 -5.29 -0.83
C ALA A 77 -27.35 -4.87 0.41
N GLY A 78 -26.89 -3.86 1.16
CA GLY A 78 -27.54 -3.35 2.37
C GLY A 78 -28.14 -1.94 2.23
N GLY A 79 -28.10 -1.34 1.04
CA GLY A 79 -28.56 0.02 0.73
C GLY A 79 -29.98 0.11 0.18
#